data_AF-K1SRB9-F1
#
_entry.id   AF-K1SRB9-F1
#
_cell.length_a   1.000
_cell.length_b   1.000
_cell.length_c   1.000
_cell.angle_alpha   90.00
_cell.angle_beta   90.00
_cell.angle_gamma   90.00
#
_symmetry.space_group_name_H-M   'P 1'
#
loop_
_entity.id
_entity.type
_entity.pdbx_description
1 polymer ?
#
loop_
_entity_poly.entity_id
_entity_poly.type
_entity_poly.pdbx_seq_one_letter_code
_entity_poly.pdbx_strand_id
1 'polypeptide(L)'
;MDKNKDKAINRPVMRTMRIVDLHVEQRADGQPSRRIDGRAVPFNEWSNPIWGEWIEMIATGSFDGCDMSDVIMCTDHGTSCVDVLARSRNGEGTLGIRIDDNGLHFAFDAPDTTRGNDLLELVRRGDIRECSFKFKVAEDRWTWRSESNGLEYDQR
;
A
#
# COMPACT_ATOMS: atom_id res chain seq x y z
N MET A 1 -13.67 -15.91 25.11
CA MET A 1 -12.65 -15.08 24.42
C MET A 1 -13.31 -13.76 24.10
N ASP A 2 -12.94 -12.70 24.80
CA ASP A 2 -13.37 -11.35 24.46
C ASP A 2 -12.85 -11.04 23.05
N LYS A 3 -13.77 -11.01 22.08
CA LYS A 3 -13.44 -10.55 20.73
C LYS A 3 -12.86 -9.16 20.89
N ASN A 4 -11.64 -8.95 20.41
CA ASN A 4 -10.94 -7.68 20.48
C ASN A 4 -11.76 -6.63 19.70
N LYS A 5 -12.68 -5.94 20.40
CA LYS A 5 -13.57 -4.91 19.83
C LYS A 5 -12.87 -3.56 19.68
N ASP A 6 -11.56 -3.50 19.91
CA ASP A 6 -10.78 -2.30 19.75
C ASP A 6 -10.74 -1.91 18.27
N LYS A 7 -11.69 -1.04 17.92
CA LYS A 7 -11.68 -0.31 16.66
C LYS A 7 -10.36 0.46 16.62
N ALA A 8 -9.47 0.14 15.68
CA ALA A 8 -8.24 0.88 15.47
C ALA A 8 -8.50 2.26 14.81
N ILE A 9 -9.62 2.89 15.15
CA ILE A 9 -10.03 4.20 14.66
C ILE A 9 -9.12 5.26 15.29
N ASN A 10 -8.71 6.23 14.49
CA ASN A 10 -7.84 7.35 14.89
C ASN A 10 -6.45 6.96 15.42
N ARG A 11 -6.04 5.70 15.26
CA ARG A 11 -4.69 5.21 15.56
C ARG A 11 -3.95 4.89 14.25
N PRO A 12 -2.63 5.16 14.16
CA PRO A 12 -1.86 4.70 13.02
C PRO A 12 -1.89 3.17 12.95
N VAL A 13 -2.38 2.65 11.83
CA VAL A 13 -2.31 1.25 11.46
C VAL A 13 -1.36 1.09 10.28
N MET A 14 -0.68 -0.05 10.22
CA MET A 14 0.13 -0.46 9.07
C MET A 14 -0.55 -1.66 8.43
N ARG A 15 -0.60 -1.66 7.10
CA ARG A 15 -1.10 -2.78 6.30
C ARG A 15 -0.10 -3.12 5.24
N THR A 16 0.13 -4.41 5.04
CA THR A 16 0.89 -4.94 3.90
C THR A 16 -0.10 -5.51 2.92
N MET A 17 -0.10 -4.98 1.70
CA MET A 17 -0.92 -5.46 0.60
C MET A 17 -0.04 -5.88 -0.56
N ARG A 18 -0.55 -6.80 -1.37
CA ARG A 18 0.05 -7.09 -2.66
C ARG A 18 -0.04 -5.85 -3.53
N ILE A 19 1.06 -5.49 -4.19
CA ILE A 19 1.02 -4.44 -5.22
C ILE A 19 0.49 -5.08 -6.50
N VAL A 20 -0.55 -4.48 -7.07
CA VAL A 20 -1.06 -4.91 -8.38
C VAL A 20 -0.29 -4.17 -9.47
N ASP A 21 0.10 -4.89 -10.52
CA ASP A 21 0.84 -4.36 -11.67
C ASP A 21 2.18 -3.67 -11.33
N LEU A 22 2.85 -4.10 -10.24
CA LEU A 22 4.19 -3.59 -9.91
C LEU A 22 5.19 -3.96 -11.00
N HIS A 23 5.82 -2.97 -11.60
CA HIS A 23 6.91 -3.20 -12.54
C HIS A 23 7.87 -2.02 -12.63
N VAL A 24 9.02 -2.27 -13.27
CA VAL A 24 9.86 -1.21 -13.82
C VAL A 24 9.39 -0.94 -15.25
N GLU A 25 9.07 0.30 -15.56
CA GLU A 25 8.62 0.73 -16.89
C GLU A 25 9.59 0.25 -17.99
N GLN A 26 9.04 -0.19 -19.12
CA GLN A 26 9.82 -0.45 -20.33
C GLN A 26 9.63 0.72 -21.31
N ARG A 27 10.72 1.40 -21.66
CA ARG A 27 10.67 2.49 -22.64
C ARG A 27 10.63 1.94 -24.06
N ALA A 28 9.89 2.64 -24.94
CA ALA A 28 9.73 2.24 -26.33
C ALA A 28 11.04 2.26 -27.15
N ASP A 29 12.02 3.05 -26.72
CA ASP A 29 13.34 3.16 -27.34
C ASP A 29 14.33 2.07 -26.85
N GLY A 30 13.88 1.16 -25.99
CA GLY A 30 14.70 0.10 -25.40
C GLY A 30 15.71 0.59 -24.37
N GLN A 31 15.71 1.88 -24.01
CA GLN A 31 16.60 2.39 -22.99
C GLN A 31 16.15 1.94 -21.59
N PRO A 32 17.10 1.67 -20.67
CA PRO A 32 16.75 1.30 -19.31
C PRO A 32 15.91 2.40 -18.63
N SER A 33 14.68 2.07 -18.20
CA SER A 33 13.93 2.94 -17.30
C SER A 33 14.33 2.70 -15.86
N ARG A 34 14.19 3.75 -15.06
CA ARG A 34 14.27 3.72 -13.60
C ARG A 34 12.90 3.96 -12.95
N ARG A 35 11.86 4.13 -13.75
CA ARG A 35 10.52 4.37 -13.26
C ARG A 35 9.91 3.09 -12.73
N ILE A 36 9.48 3.12 -11.48
CA ILE A 36 8.71 2.07 -10.82
C ILE A 36 7.30 2.61 -10.66
N ASP A 37 6.31 1.83 -11.07
CA ASP A 37 4.91 2.13 -10.85
C ASP A 37 4.10 0.88 -10.50
N GLY A 38 2.96 1.11 -9.86
CA GLY A 38 2.05 0.05 -9.44
C GLY A 38 0.88 0.58 -8.64
N ARG A 39 -0.07 -0.31 -8.35
CA ARG A 39 -1.25 -0.03 -7.53
C ARG A 39 -1.04 -0.60 -6.13
N ALA A 40 -0.76 0.30 -5.18
CA ALA A 40 -0.46 -0.06 -3.79
C ALA A 40 -1.70 -0.47 -3.01
N VAL A 41 -2.86 0.13 -3.32
CA VAL A 41 -4.12 -0.17 -2.65
C VAL A 41 -5.19 -0.44 -3.69
N PRO A 42 -5.44 -1.71 -4.05
CA PRO A 42 -6.60 -2.06 -4.86
C PRO A 42 -7.90 -1.83 -4.06
N PHE A 43 -8.91 -1.24 -4.71
CA PHE A 43 -10.21 -1.05 -4.09
C PHE A 43 -11.13 -2.24 -4.28
N ASN A 44 -11.98 -2.48 -3.29
CA ASN A 44 -13.00 -3.55 -3.28
C ASN A 44 -12.43 -4.96 -3.50
N GLU A 45 -11.17 -5.17 -3.12
CA GLU A 45 -10.49 -6.47 -3.13
C GLU A 45 -10.16 -6.89 -1.70
N TRP A 46 -10.36 -8.17 -1.38
CA TRP A 46 -9.98 -8.73 -0.09
C TRP A 46 -8.46 -8.92 0.00
N SER A 47 -7.89 -8.57 1.15
CA SER A 47 -6.49 -8.81 1.46
C SER A 47 -6.17 -10.30 1.60
N ASN A 48 -4.88 -10.63 1.63
CA ASN A 48 -4.44 -11.90 2.21
C ASN A 48 -4.86 -11.95 3.71
N PRO A 49 -5.07 -13.15 4.28
CA PRO A 49 -5.39 -13.30 5.70
C PRO A 49 -4.35 -12.62 6.59
N ILE A 50 -4.79 -11.64 7.37
CA ILE A 50 -3.96 -10.91 8.32
C ILE A 50 -3.86 -11.76 9.58
N TRP A 51 -2.66 -12.23 9.87
CA TRP A 51 -2.34 -13.13 10.98
C TRP A 51 -3.16 -14.43 10.99
N GLY A 52 -3.76 -14.80 9.85
CA GLY A 52 -4.66 -15.94 9.73
C GLY A 52 -6.02 -15.76 10.42
N GLU A 53 -6.37 -14.55 10.85
CA GLU A 53 -7.59 -14.29 11.64
C GLU A 53 -8.68 -13.57 10.86
N TRP A 54 -8.29 -12.58 10.05
CA TRP A 54 -9.23 -11.68 9.38
C TRP A 54 -8.70 -11.20 8.03
N ILE A 55 -9.61 -10.75 7.17
CA ILE A 55 -9.33 -10.14 5.87
C ILE A 55 -9.90 -8.73 5.83
N GLU A 56 -9.25 -7.86 5.08
CA GLU A 56 -9.63 -6.45 4.94
C GLU A 56 -10.00 -6.12 3.50
N MET A 57 -10.98 -5.25 3.33
CA MET A 57 -11.27 -4.60 2.06
C MET A 57 -11.24 -3.08 2.23
N ILE A 58 -10.57 -2.39 1.31
CA ILE A 58 -10.58 -0.93 1.24
C ILE A 58 -11.57 -0.51 0.16
N ALA A 59 -12.63 0.19 0.56
CA ALA A 59 -13.69 0.62 -0.36
C ALA A 59 -13.23 1.78 -1.25
N THR A 60 -13.85 1.91 -2.43
CA THR A 60 -13.73 3.13 -3.23
C THR A 60 -14.15 4.36 -2.39
N GLY A 61 -13.42 5.46 -2.50
CA GLY A 61 -13.67 6.66 -1.68
C GLY A 61 -13.06 6.63 -0.26
N SER A 62 -12.38 5.55 0.15
CA SER A 62 -11.72 5.49 1.48
C SER A 62 -10.63 6.56 1.69
N PHE A 63 -10.17 7.17 0.61
CA PHE A 63 -9.18 8.26 0.64
C PHE A 63 -9.83 9.65 0.56
N ASP A 64 -11.16 9.75 0.43
CA ASP A 64 -11.84 11.04 0.38
C ASP A 64 -11.67 11.79 1.71
N GLY A 65 -11.12 13.00 1.64
CA GLY A 65 -10.77 13.78 2.83
C GLY A 65 -9.57 13.24 3.61
N CYS A 66 -8.82 12.26 3.09
CA CYS A 66 -7.57 11.81 3.66
C CYS A 66 -6.49 12.90 3.52
N ASP A 67 -5.73 13.13 4.59
CA ASP A 67 -4.58 14.03 4.54
C ASP A 67 -3.41 13.36 3.80
N MET A 68 -3.25 13.76 2.54
CA MET A 68 -2.18 13.33 1.64
C MET A 68 -1.16 14.46 1.38
N SER A 69 -1.09 15.44 2.27
CA SER A 69 -0.18 16.59 2.14
C SER A 69 1.30 16.19 2.20
N ASP A 70 1.63 15.05 2.79
CA ASP A 70 2.99 14.56 2.91
C ASP A 70 3.06 13.03 2.89
N VAL A 71 3.38 12.45 1.74
CA VAL A 71 3.45 11.01 1.52
C VAL A 71 4.87 10.59 1.18
N ILE A 72 5.38 9.58 1.89
CA ILE A 72 6.75 9.10 1.77
C ILE A 72 6.72 7.65 1.28
N MET A 73 7.48 7.36 0.23
CA MET A 73 7.82 6.00 -0.19
C MET A 73 9.18 5.63 0.42
N CYS A 74 9.24 4.55 1.19
CA CYS A 74 10.46 4.11 1.88
C CYS A 74 10.52 2.57 1.95
N THR A 75 11.73 1.99 2.02
CA THR A 75 11.91 0.52 2.12
C THR A 75 11.86 -0.01 3.55
N ASP A 76 11.98 0.85 4.56
CA ASP A 76 12.01 0.46 5.97
C ASP A 76 10.66 0.73 6.65
N HIS A 77 10.19 -0.23 7.46
CA HIS A 77 8.98 -0.11 8.28
C HIS A 77 9.19 0.68 9.58
N GLY A 78 10.40 1.17 9.84
CA GLY A 78 10.72 2.07 10.94
C GLY A 78 9.87 3.35 10.95
N THR A 79 9.61 3.89 12.13
CA THR A 79 8.78 5.09 12.32
C THR A 79 9.34 6.37 11.68
N SER A 80 10.63 6.37 11.33
CA SER A 80 11.35 7.51 10.75
C SER A 80 11.50 7.45 9.22
N CYS A 81 11.07 6.37 8.53
CA CYS A 81 11.33 6.17 7.09
C CYS A 81 12.77 6.61 6.72
N VAL A 82 13.78 6.10 7.43
CA VAL A 82 15.19 6.51 7.23
C VAL A 82 15.68 6.28 5.80
N ASP A 83 15.03 5.37 5.08
CA ASP A 83 15.35 5.00 3.71
C ASP A 83 14.30 5.53 2.71
N VAL A 84 14.18 6.86 2.61
CA VAL A 84 13.28 7.52 1.66
C VAL A 84 13.74 7.27 0.21
N LEU A 85 12.83 6.75 -0.60
CA LEU A 85 13.01 6.54 -2.04
C LEU A 85 12.38 7.66 -2.86
N ALA A 86 11.19 8.11 -2.45
CA ALA A 86 10.45 9.16 -3.11
C ALA A 86 9.50 9.84 -2.12
N ARG A 87 9.09 11.07 -2.42
CA ARG A 87 8.18 11.82 -1.56
C ARG A 87 7.27 12.73 -2.38
N SER A 88 6.02 12.83 -1.96
CA SER A 88 5.05 13.81 -2.42
C SER A 88 4.76 14.77 -1.28
N ARG A 89 4.96 16.07 -1.48
CA ARG A 89 4.57 17.14 -0.56
C ARG A 89 3.61 18.07 -1.27
N ASN A 90 2.39 18.17 -0.77
CA ASN A 90 1.30 18.95 -1.35
C ASN A 90 1.08 18.67 -2.85
N GLY A 91 1.23 17.40 -3.25
CA GLY A 91 1.10 16.96 -4.65
C GLY A 91 2.34 17.15 -5.51
N GLU A 92 3.44 17.71 -4.99
CA GLU A 92 4.69 17.93 -5.71
C GLU A 92 5.83 17.04 -5.20
N GLY A 93 6.79 16.71 -6.06
CA GLY A 93 8.00 15.99 -5.67
C GLY A 93 8.32 14.81 -6.59
N THR A 94 9.00 13.81 -6.03
CA THR A 94 9.49 12.63 -6.78
C THR A 94 8.51 11.46 -6.76
N LEU A 95 7.48 11.51 -5.91
CA LEU A 95 6.43 10.50 -5.85
C LEU A 95 5.15 11.03 -6.49
N GLY A 96 4.75 10.42 -7.60
CA GLY A 96 3.42 10.56 -8.17
C GLY A 96 2.43 9.66 -7.43
N ILE A 97 1.27 10.21 -7.07
CA ILE A 97 0.15 9.50 -6.47
C ILE A 97 -1.08 9.80 -7.30
N ARG A 98 -1.84 8.77 -7.64
CA ARG A 98 -3.08 8.90 -8.39
C ARG A 98 -4.12 7.96 -7.79
N ILE A 99 -5.30 8.48 -7.50
CA ILE A 99 -6.42 7.68 -6.99
C ILE A 99 -7.47 7.65 -8.10
N ASP A 100 -7.94 6.46 -8.43
CA ASP A 100 -9.06 6.24 -9.34
C ASP A 100 -10.01 5.19 -8.77
N ASP A 101 -11.07 4.84 -9.51
CA ASP A 101 -12.10 3.92 -9.05
C ASP A 101 -11.56 2.52 -8.71
N ASN A 102 -10.39 2.14 -9.24
CA ASN A 102 -9.77 0.83 -9.04
C ASN A 102 -8.71 0.83 -7.92
N GLY A 103 -8.27 1.99 -7.42
CA GLY A 103 -7.34 2.05 -6.29
C GLY A 103 -6.42 3.26 -6.21
N LEU A 104 -5.46 3.17 -5.30
CA LEU A 104 -4.34 4.10 -5.16
C LEU A 104 -3.12 3.58 -5.93
N HIS A 105 -2.69 4.36 -6.91
CA HIS A 105 -1.53 4.14 -7.75
C HIS A 105 -0.38 5.03 -7.29
N PHE A 106 0.83 4.53 -7.41
CA PHE A 106 2.06 5.29 -7.21
C PHE A 106 2.98 5.15 -8.40
N ALA A 107 3.82 6.14 -8.61
CA ALA A 107 4.92 6.07 -9.56
C ALA A 107 6.07 6.98 -9.14
N PHE A 108 7.31 6.52 -9.29
CA PHE A 108 8.50 7.34 -9.03
C PHE A 108 9.69 6.82 -9.83
N ASP A 109 10.66 7.69 -10.08
CA ASP A 109 11.97 7.28 -10.58
C ASP A 109 12.84 6.86 -9.39
N ALA A 110 13.33 5.62 -9.40
CA ALA A 110 14.18 5.12 -8.34
C ALA A 110 15.46 5.98 -8.24
N PRO A 111 15.81 6.51 -7.06
CA PRO A 111 16.94 7.42 -6.90
C PRO A 111 18.25 6.72 -7.26
N ASP A 112 19.20 7.44 -7.86
CA ASP A 112 20.52 6.88 -8.20
C ASP A 112 21.41 6.76 -6.96
N THR A 113 21.07 5.75 -6.16
CA THR A 113 21.69 5.39 -4.88
C THR A 113 21.81 3.88 -4.82
N THR A 114 22.65 3.34 -3.94
CA THR A 114 22.75 1.88 -3.73
C THR A 114 21.37 1.25 -3.54
N ARG A 115 20.54 1.82 -2.65
CA ARG A 115 19.20 1.29 -2.36
C ARG A 115 18.24 1.39 -3.55
N GLY A 116 18.26 2.50 -4.27
CA GLY A 116 17.42 2.65 -5.46
C GLY A 116 17.82 1.68 -6.58
N ASN A 117 19.12 1.39 -6.70
CA ASN A 117 19.64 0.39 -7.65
C ASN A 117 19.26 -1.04 -7.23
N ASP A 118 19.37 -1.37 -5.95
CA ASP A 118 18.93 -2.66 -5.41
C ASP A 118 17.42 -2.85 -5.59
N LEU A 119 16.62 -1.83 -5.28
CA LEU A 119 15.17 -1.87 -5.46
C LEU A 119 14.77 -2.14 -6.92
N LEU A 120 15.40 -1.46 -7.88
CA LEU A 120 15.13 -1.69 -9.30
C LEU A 120 15.35 -3.15 -9.70
N GLU A 121 16.45 -3.74 -9.24
CA GLU A 121 16.77 -5.13 -9.53
C GLU A 121 15.80 -6.11 -8.85
N LEU A 122 15.49 -5.88 -7.58
CA LEU A 122 14.55 -6.71 -6.82
C LEU A 122 13.12 -6.65 -7.38
N VAL A 123 12.68 -5.50 -7.89
CA VAL A 123 11.40 -5.37 -8.59
C VAL A 123 11.44 -6.08 -9.94
N ARG A 124 12.50 -5.91 -10.75
CA ARG A 124 12.65 -6.58 -12.06
C ARG A 124 12.65 -8.10 -11.94
N ARG A 125 13.29 -8.63 -10.90
CA ARG A 125 13.32 -10.07 -10.61
C ARG A 125 12.02 -10.60 -10.02
N GLY A 126 11.15 -9.72 -9.53
CA GLY A 126 9.90 -10.08 -8.85
C GLY A 126 10.09 -10.51 -7.39
N ASP A 127 11.26 -10.26 -6.80
CA ASP A 127 11.56 -10.55 -5.39
C ASP A 127 10.74 -9.63 -4.47
N ILE A 128 10.53 -8.37 -4.89
CA ILE A 128 9.60 -7.44 -4.25
C ILE A 128 8.28 -7.43 -5.04
N ARG A 129 7.17 -7.70 -4.35
CA ARG A 129 5.81 -7.75 -4.94
C ARG A 129 4.72 -7.20 -4.01
N GLU A 130 5.09 -6.70 -2.85
CA GLU A 130 4.19 -6.23 -1.78
C GLU A 130 4.64 -4.84 -1.31
N CYS A 131 3.68 -4.04 -0.87
CA CYS A 131 3.92 -2.72 -0.28
C CYS A 131 3.17 -2.63 1.03
N SER A 132 3.84 -2.11 2.05
CA SER A 132 3.16 -1.67 3.25
C SER A 132 2.86 -0.19 3.19
N PHE A 133 1.68 0.19 3.66
CA PHE A 133 1.30 1.57 3.84
C PHE A 133 0.77 1.78 5.26
N LYS A 134 1.01 2.98 5.76
CA LYS A 134 0.64 3.38 7.11
C LYS A 134 -0.37 4.52 7.02
N PHE A 135 -1.48 4.38 7.73
CA PHE A 135 -2.59 5.32 7.66
C PHE A 135 -3.33 5.36 8.99
N LYS A 136 -4.20 6.35 9.18
CA LYS A 136 -5.17 6.37 10.27
C LYS A 136 -6.54 6.06 9.69
N VAL A 137 -7.27 5.17 10.36
CA VAL A 137 -8.62 4.80 9.94
C VAL A 137 -9.62 5.75 10.57
N ALA A 138 -10.44 6.40 9.76
CA ALA A 138 -11.54 7.24 10.24
C ALA A 138 -12.79 6.40 10.59
N GLU A 139 -13.17 5.48 9.71
CA GLU A 139 -14.30 4.55 9.89
C GLU A 139 -13.87 3.14 9.47
N ASP A 140 -14.37 2.12 10.18
CA ASP A 140 -14.35 0.73 9.74
C ASP A 140 -15.67 0.02 10.04
N ARG A 141 -15.89 -1.09 9.36
CA ARG A 141 -16.99 -2.01 9.59
C ARG A 141 -16.42 -3.40 9.80
N TRP A 142 -17.18 -4.25 10.48
CA TRP A 142 -16.73 -5.60 10.78
C TRP A 142 -17.89 -6.58 10.68
N THR A 143 -17.66 -7.69 9.99
CA THR A 143 -18.50 -8.88 10.02
C THR A 143 -17.70 -10.01 10.64
N TRP A 144 -18.10 -10.41 11.85
CA TRP A 144 -17.41 -11.45 12.60
C TRP A 144 -17.82 -12.84 12.11
N ARG A 145 -16.85 -13.74 11.95
CA ARG A 145 -17.11 -15.15 11.68
C ARG A 145 -17.90 -15.78 12.82
N SER A 146 -18.84 -16.61 12.45
CA SER A 146 -19.67 -17.42 13.33
C SER A 146 -20.12 -18.68 12.62
N GLU A 147 -20.54 -19.68 13.40
CA GLU A 147 -21.13 -20.90 12.85
C GLU A 147 -22.33 -20.59 11.93
N SER A 148 -23.07 -19.51 12.23
CA SER A 148 -24.26 -19.11 11.47
C SER A 148 -23.98 -18.46 10.11
N ASN A 149 -22.81 -17.87 9.90
CA ASN A 149 -22.47 -17.22 8.61
C ASN A 149 -21.43 -17.98 7.79
N GLY A 150 -20.79 -19.00 8.37
CA GLY A 150 -19.87 -19.90 7.65
C GLY A 150 -18.62 -19.19 7.10
N LEU A 151 -18.29 -17.99 7.59
CA LEU A 151 -17.11 -17.27 7.14
C LEU A 151 -15.83 -17.95 7.65
N GLU A 152 -14.84 -18.09 6.77
CA GLU A 152 -13.51 -18.61 7.12
C GLU A 152 -12.73 -17.62 8.01
N TYR A 153 -12.83 -16.33 7.71
CA TYR A 153 -12.12 -15.24 8.38
C TYR A 153 -13.12 -14.17 8.87
N ASP A 154 -12.76 -13.42 9.91
CA ASP A 154 -13.46 -12.16 10.19
C ASP A 154 -13.23 -11.20 9.01
N GLN A 155 -14.21 -10.36 8.69
CA GLN A 155 -14.15 -9.43 7.57
C GLN A 155 -14.19 -7.99 8.08
N ARG A 156 -13.24 -7.18 7.64
CA ARG A 156 -13.19 -5.73 7.90
C ARG A 156 -13.45 -4.94 6.63
#